data_AF-A0A1F6FT08-F1
#
_entry.id   AF-A0A1F6FT08-F1
#
_cell.length_a   1.000
_cell.length_b   1.000
_cell.length_c   1.000
_cell.angle_alpha   90.00
_cell.angle_beta   90.00
_cell.angle_gamma   90.00
#
_symmetry.space_group_name_H-M   'P 1'
#
loop_
_entity.id
_entity.type
_entity.pdbx_description
1 polymer ?
#
loop_
_entity_poly.entity_id
_entity_poly.type
_entity_poly.pdbx_seq_one_letter_code
_entity_poly.pdbx_strand_id
1 'polypeptide(L)'
;MFMTPINSNTNKGFALLITLLIIGVVISVTMAIVELSLKQLELSVSSRDSEVAFAAANAGLECAKRTRRSASTTIEIGTATTLDCFENSTSPVSNTGSSINVTSGGSSGKVYRYQPTIDWSSADRCSEINIVAMVMNDNATDPLVISGLTSIFPGYSNNTKSCNPGGNCTIAGVRGYSAKCTEKTNLGTLMREILLEF
;
A
#
# COMPACT_ATOMS: atom_id res chain seq x y z
N MET A 1 -27.56 -0.78 -87.41
CA MET A 1 -27.24 -1.66 -86.27
C MET A 1 -25.76 -1.47 -85.97
N PHE A 2 -25.42 -0.61 -85.01
CA PHE A 2 -24.04 -0.28 -84.64
C PHE A 2 -23.67 -1.08 -83.39
N MET A 3 -22.74 -2.03 -83.53
CA MET A 3 -22.10 -2.72 -82.41
C MET A 3 -20.93 -1.84 -81.93
N THR A 4 -20.99 -1.39 -80.68
CA THR A 4 -19.88 -0.72 -80.00
C THR A 4 -18.89 -1.76 -79.47
N PRO A 5 -17.57 -1.55 -79.66
CA PRO A 5 -16.56 -2.45 -79.12
C PRO A 5 -16.37 -2.20 -77.62
N ILE A 6 -16.33 -3.27 -76.83
CA ILE A 6 -16.04 -3.23 -75.40
C ILE A 6 -14.51 -3.16 -75.24
N ASN A 7 -13.98 -2.01 -74.84
CA ASN A 7 -12.56 -1.82 -74.56
C ASN A 7 -12.22 -2.40 -73.17
N SER A 8 -11.58 -3.58 -73.14
CA SER A 8 -11.14 -4.27 -71.93
C SER A 8 -9.80 -3.71 -71.43
N ASN A 9 -9.84 -2.58 -70.71
CA ASN A 9 -8.71 -2.13 -69.90
C ASN A 9 -8.56 -3.01 -68.64
N THR A 10 -7.87 -4.14 -68.77
CA THR A 10 -7.65 -5.18 -67.76
C THR A 10 -6.69 -4.81 -66.61
N ASN A 11 -6.15 -3.60 -66.57
CA ASN A 11 -5.16 -3.17 -65.57
C ASN A 11 -5.74 -2.64 -64.24
N LYS A 12 -7.08 -2.60 -64.09
CA LYS A 12 -7.72 -2.00 -62.90
C LYS A 12 -7.73 -2.92 -61.66
N GLY A 13 -7.64 -4.25 -61.82
CA GLY A 13 -7.70 -5.20 -60.71
C GLY A 13 -6.39 -5.33 -59.92
N PHE A 14 -5.24 -5.22 -60.59
CA PHE A 14 -3.93 -5.35 -59.94
C PHE A 14 -3.64 -4.20 -58.98
N ALA A 15 -3.99 -2.97 -59.38
CA ALA A 15 -3.85 -1.80 -58.52
C ALA A 15 -4.67 -1.92 -57.22
N LEU A 16 -5.88 -2.47 -57.31
CA LEU A 16 -6.76 -2.68 -56.15
C LEU A 16 -6.23 -3.76 -55.20
N LEU A 17 -5.58 -4.80 -55.72
CA LEU A 17 -4.97 -5.84 -54.90
C LEU A 17 -3.72 -5.33 -54.16
N ILE A 18 -2.88 -4.53 -54.84
CA ILE A 18 -1.71 -3.89 -54.23
C ILE A 18 -2.12 -2.90 -53.14
N THR A 19 -3.15 -2.08 -53.35
CA THR A 19 -3.61 -1.16 -52.29
C THR A 19 -4.14 -1.90 -51.08
N LEU A 20 -4.86 -3.00 -51.27
CA LEU A 20 -5.37 -3.82 -50.17
C LEU A 20 -4.24 -4.46 -49.35
N LEU A 21 -3.17 -4.90 -50.03
CA LEU A 21 -1.98 -5.44 -49.37
C LEU A 21 -1.30 -4.36 -48.50
N ILE A 22 -1.07 -3.17 -49.06
CA ILE A 22 -0.46 -2.05 -48.33
C ILE A 22 -1.31 -1.67 -47.12
N ILE A 23 -2.63 -1.56 -47.30
CA ILE A 23 -3.55 -1.25 -46.20
C ILE A 23 -3.48 -2.33 -45.12
N GLY A 24 -3.42 -3.62 -45.49
CA GLY A 24 -3.26 -4.71 -44.53
C GLY A 24 -1.99 -4.59 -43.67
N VAL A 25 -0.85 -4.24 -44.30
CA VAL A 25 0.41 -4.01 -43.58
C VAL A 25 0.30 -2.80 -42.65
N VAL A 26 -0.26 -1.68 -43.14
CA VAL A 26 -0.43 -0.46 -42.34
C VAL A 26 -1.34 -0.71 -41.13
N ILE A 27 -2.46 -1.43 -41.31
CA ILE A 27 -3.36 -1.80 -40.21
C ILE A 27 -2.63 -2.68 -39.20
N SER A 28 -1.86 -3.66 -39.64
CA SER A 28 -1.09 -4.54 -38.75
C SER A 28 -0.11 -3.75 -37.88
N VAL A 29 0.65 -2.81 -38.46
CA VAL A 29 1.58 -1.95 -37.72
C VAL A 29 0.82 -1.02 -36.76
N THR A 30 -0.30 -0.45 -37.21
CA THR A 30 -1.11 0.45 -36.38
C THR A 30 -1.69 -0.27 -35.17
N MET A 31 -2.20 -1.50 -35.36
CA MET A 31 -2.73 -2.34 -34.28
C MET A 31 -1.64 -2.64 -33.24
N ALA A 32 -0.43 -2.98 -33.68
CA ALA A 32 0.69 -3.24 -32.79
C ALA A 32 1.08 -2.01 -31.94
N ILE A 33 1.06 -0.80 -32.53
CA ILE A 33 1.34 0.44 -31.81
C ILE A 33 0.25 0.73 -30.77
N VAL A 34 -1.02 0.49 -31.09
CA VAL A 34 -2.14 0.68 -30.15
C VAL A 34 -2.01 -0.27 -28.96
N GLU A 35 -1.70 -1.54 -29.18
CA GLU A 35 -1.50 -2.51 -28.09
C GLU A 35 -0.33 -2.11 -27.16
N LEU A 36 0.78 -1.65 -27.73
CA LEU A 36 1.91 -1.15 -26.95
C LEU A 36 1.53 0.09 -26.13
N SER A 37 0.79 1.02 -26.73
CA SER A 37 0.36 2.25 -26.06
C SER A 37 -0.58 1.95 -24.89
N LEU A 38 -1.51 0.99 -25.04
CA LEU A 38 -2.39 0.58 -23.95
C LEU A 38 -1.62 -0.03 -22.77
N LYS A 39 -0.61 -0.88 -23.04
CA LYS A 39 0.25 -1.44 -22.00
C LYS A 39 1.07 -0.37 -21.27
N GLN A 40 1.59 0.62 -22.01
CA GLN A 40 2.32 1.73 -21.42
C GLN A 40 1.42 2.60 -20.53
N LEU A 41 0.17 2.85 -20.95
CA LEU A 41 -0.81 3.57 -20.14
C LEU A 41 -1.10 2.82 -18.84
N GLU A 42 -1.31 1.50 -18.89
CA GLU A 42 -1.54 0.67 -17.70
C GLU A 42 -0.36 0.74 -16.71
N LEU A 43 0.87 0.60 -17.21
CA LEU A 43 2.08 0.75 -16.40
C LEU A 43 2.21 2.15 -15.80
N SER A 44 1.88 3.19 -16.56
CA SER A 44 1.92 4.57 -16.09
C SER A 44 0.91 4.84 -14.97
N VAL A 45 -0.31 4.29 -15.09
CA VAL A 45 -1.34 4.39 -14.03
C VAL A 45 -0.87 3.65 -12.79
N SER A 46 -0.39 2.42 -12.94
CA SER A 46 0.12 1.62 -11.81
C SER A 46 1.32 2.28 -11.11
N SER A 47 2.22 2.93 -11.85
CA SER A 47 3.33 3.69 -11.28
C SER A 47 2.83 4.89 -10.47
N ARG A 48 1.87 5.64 -11.01
CA ARG A 48 1.27 6.79 -10.31
C ARG A 48 0.56 6.35 -9.03
N ASP A 49 -0.24 5.31 -9.09
CA ASP A 49 -0.98 4.79 -7.93
C ASP A 49 -0.02 4.22 -6.87
N SER A 50 1.11 3.66 -7.30
CA SER A 50 2.18 3.22 -6.40
C SER A 50 2.82 4.39 -5.64
N GLU A 51 3.06 5.51 -6.32
CA GLU A 51 3.60 6.73 -5.70
C GLU A 51 2.59 7.31 -4.69
N VAL A 52 1.30 7.33 -5.05
CA VAL A 52 0.22 7.76 -4.15
C VAL A 52 0.16 6.90 -2.89
N ALA A 53 0.17 5.57 -3.04
CA ALA A 53 0.16 4.63 -1.93
C ALA A 53 1.42 4.77 -1.06
N PHE A 54 2.59 4.99 -1.65
CA PHE A 54 3.84 5.20 -0.91
C PHE A 54 3.84 6.53 -0.15
N ALA A 55 3.34 7.61 -0.75
CA ALA A 55 3.19 8.90 -0.09
C ALA A 55 2.25 8.81 1.11
N ALA A 56 1.13 8.08 0.97
CA ALA A 56 0.22 7.82 2.08
C ALA A 56 0.93 7.03 3.20
N ALA A 57 1.65 5.95 2.85
CA ALA A 57 2.39 5.16 3.83
C ALA A 57 3.43 6.00 4.62
N ASN A 58 4.17 6.89 3.93
CA ASN A 58 5.11 7.80 4.58
C ASN A 58 4.41 8.80 5.51
N ALA A 59 3.28 9.37 5.08
CA ALA A 59 2.51 10.29 5.92
C ALA A 59 1.98 9.58 7.18
N GLY A 60 1.47 8.36 7.05
CA GLY A 60 1.03 7.55 8.19
C GLY A 60 2.19 7.17 9.10
N LEU A 61 3.38 6.91 8.56
CA LEU A 61 4.56 6.59 9.37
C LEU A 61 5.01 7.78 10.20
N GLU A 62 5.09 8.97 9.61
CA GLU A 62 5.43 10.19 10.35
C GLU A 62 4.34 10.50 11.40
N CYS A 63 3.07 10.21 11.13
CA CYS A 63 2.02 10.31 12.14
C CYS A 63 2.22 9.32 13.31
N ALA A 64 2.57 8.06 13.02
CA ALA A 64 2.85 7.06 14.05
C ALA A 64 4.02 7.50 14.95
N LYS A 65 5.12 7.97 14.32
CA LYS A 65 6.31 8.47 15.00
C LYS A 65 6.02 9.73 15.82
N ARG A 66 5.25 10.66 15.29
CA ARG A 66 4.84 11.86 16.01
C ARG A 66 3.98 11.52 17.21
N THR A 67 2.99 10.66 17.04
CA THR A 67 2.12 10.19 18.13
C THR A 67 2.91 9.48 19.21
N ARG A 68 3.88 8.64 18.84
CA ARG A 68 4.75 7.98 19.82
C ARG A 68 5.54 8.98 20.67
N ARG A 69 5.91 10.12 20.12
CA ARG A 69 6.61 11.21 20.82
C ARG A 69 5.65 12.07 21.66
N SER A 70 4.48 12.41 21.14
CA SER A 70 3.53 13.31 21.82
C SER A 70 2.64 12.61 22.84
N ALA A 71 2.33 11.33 22.64
CA ALA A 71 1.47 10.51 23.50
C ALA A 71 2.21 9.30 24.11
N SER A 72 3.52 9.45 24.38
CA SER A 72 4.38 8.38 24.90
C SER A 72 3.80 7.72 26.15
N THR A 73 3.42 8.54 27.15
CA THR A 73 2.89 8.05 28.44
C THR A 73 1.58 7.30 28.26
N THR A 74 0.67 7.81 27.42
CA THR A 74 -0.64 7.20 27.13
C THR A 74 -0.48 5.82 26.45
N ILE A 75 0.43 5.74 25.47
CA ILE A 75 0.76 4.48 24.79
C ILE A 75 1.42 3.49 25.76
N GLU A 76 2.25 3.98 26.68
CA GLU A 76 3.00 3.16 27.63
C GLU A 76 2.15 2.61 28.79
N ILE A 77 0.96 3.15 29.02
CA ILE A 77 -0.03 2.61 29.98
C ILE A 77 -1.19 1.88 29.28
N GLY A 78 -1.21 1.86 27.95
CA GLY A 78 -2.21 1.13 27.17
C GLY A 78 -3.60 1.76 27.13
N THR A 79 -3.72 3.05 27.41
CA THR A 79 -5.00 3.78 27.34
C THR A 79 -5.33 4.19 25.91
N ALA A 80 -6.61 4.46 25.63
CA ALA A 80 -7.02 4.93 24.31
C ALA A 80 -6.36 6.28 23.99
N THR A 81 -5.92 6.45 22.74
CA THR A 81 -5.18 7.64 22.31
C THR A 81 -5.59 8.09 20.93
N THR A 82 -5.45 9.36 20.64
CA THR A 82 -5.67 9.94 19.31
C THR A 82 -4.33 10.05 18.59
N LEU A 83 -4.26 9.62 17.33
CA LEU A 83 -3.08 9.87 16.52
C LEU A 83 -3.11 11.31 16.01
N ASP A 84 -2.05 12.07 16.34
CA ASP A 84 -1.82 13.43 15.83
C ASP A 84 -1.11 13.33 14.47
N CYS A 85 -1.90 13.38 13.41
CA CYS A 85 -1.43 13.37 12.03
C CYS A 85 -1.47 14.80 11.42
N PHE A 86 -0.82 15.75 12.11
CA PHE A 86 -0.75 17.16 11.73
C PHE A 86 -2.09 17.89 11.92
N GLU A 87 -2.74 18.34 10.83
CA GLU A 87 -4.06 18.99 10.89
C GLU A 87 -5.21 17.98 10.88
N ASN A 88 -4.90 16.70 10.69
CA ASN A 88 -5.85 15.62 10.74
C ASN A 88 -5.55 14.77 11.98
N SER A 89 -6.56 14.48 12.80
CA SER A 89 -6.41 13.60 13.95
C SER A 89 -7.43 12.48 13.87
N THR A 90 -7.04 11.30 14.33
CA THR A 90 -7.98 10.18 14.38
C THR A 90 -8.92 10.36 15.56
N SER A 91 -10.11 9.76 15.45
CA SER A 91 -10.90 9.44 16.65
C SER A 91 -10.05 8.64 17.65
N PRO A 92 -10.33 8.71 18.96
CA PRO A 92 -9.61 7.94 19.96
C PRO A 92 -9.58 6.45 19.61
N VAL A 93 -8.38 5.88 19.54
CA VAL A 93 -8.14 4.48 19.20
C VAL A 93 -7.79 3.71 20.46
N SER A 94 -8.58 2.67 20.73
CA SER A 94 -8.37 1.77 21.86
C SER A 94 -7.19 0.83 21.62
N ASN A 95 -6.55 0.47 22.73
CA ASN A 95 -5.54 -0.57 22.74
C ASN A 95 -6.17 -1.95 22.41
N THR A 96 -5.61 -2.61 21.40
CA THR A 96 -5.95 -3.95 20.91
C THR A 96 -4.85 -4.98 21.22
N GLY A 97 -3.94 -4.63 22.14
CA GLY A 97 -2.73 -5.38 22.49
C GLY A 97 -2.98 -6.79 23.00
N SER A 98 -4.18 -7.09 23.52
CA SER A 98 -4.60 -8.45 23.88
C SER A 98 -4.58 -9.43 22.70
N SER A 99 -4.51 -8.94 21.46
CA SER A 99 -4.35 -9.76 20.25
C SER A 99 -2.90 -10.20 19.97
N ILE A 100 -1.92 -9.72 20.74
CA ILE A 100 -0.51 -10.07 20.55
C ILE A 100 -0.15 -11.30 21.40
N ASN A 101 0.46 -12.30 20.76
CA ASN A 101 0.93 -13.49 21.45
C ASN A 101 2.27 -13.22 22.14
N VAL A 102 2.26 -13.13 23.48
CA VAL A 102 3.47 -13.07 24.30
C VAL A 102 4.00 -14.49 24.51
N THR A 103 5.21 -14.77 24.04
CA THR A 103 5.83 -16.11 24.14
C THR A 103 6.73 -16.26 25.35
N SER A 104 7.33 -15.18 25.84
CA SER A 104 8.10 -15.18 27.09
C SER A 104 8.13 -13.79 27.73
N GLY A 105 8.41 -13.71 29.03
CA GLY A 105 8.55 -12.43 29.74
C GLY A 105 7.23 -11.67 29.95
N GLY A 106 6.08 -12.32 29.95
CA GLY A 106 4.77 -11.65 30.16
C GLY A 106 4.61 -10.98 31.53
N SER A 107 5.40 -11.39 32.53
CA SER A 107 5.52 -10.71 33.83
C SER A 107 6.56 -9.58 33.80
N SER A 108 7.46 -9.59 32.82
CA SER A 108 8.54 -8.61 32.63
C SER A 108 8.07 -7.31 31.98
N GLY A 109 6.88 -7.27 31.39
CA GLY A 109 6.37 -6.07 30.72
C GLY A 109 4.94 -6.21 30.21
N LYS A 110 4.51 -5.20 29.45
CA LYS A 110 3.19 -5.14 28.80
C LYS A 110 3.34 -4.83 27.33
N VAL A 111 2.35 -5.29 26.54
CA VAL A 111 2.29 -5.06 25.09
C VAL A 111 0.99 -4.37 24.76
N TYR A 112 1.11 -3.31 23.98
CA TYR A 112 0.00 -2.49 23.54
C TYR A 112 -0.02 -2.41 22.02
N ARG A 113 -1.20 -2.44 21.42
CA ARG A 113 -1.37 -2.37 19.97
C ARG A 113 -2.42 -1.35 19.59
N TYR A 114 -2.10 -0.45 18.67
CA TYR A 114 -3.02 0.55 18.14
C TYR A 114 -3.13 0.38 16.63
N GLN A 115 -4.35 0.37 16.10
CA GLN A 115 -4.64 0.11 14.69
C GLN A 115 -5.54 1.19 14.06
N PRO A 116 -5.13 2.47 14.06
CA PRO A 116 -5.88 3.52 13.40
C PRO A 116 -5.83 3.38 11.86
N THR A 117 -6.92 3.84 11.25
CA THR A 117 -6.98 4.13 9.82
C THR A 117 -7.22 5.61 9.60
N ILE A 118 -6.60 6.20 8.59
CA ILE A 118 -6.76 7.61 8.26
C ILE A 118 -6.94 7.79 6.75
N ASP A 119 -7.94 8.56 6.37
CA ASP A 119 -8.10 9.05 5.00
C ASP A 119 -7.37 10.39 4.87
N TRP A 120 -6.52 10.51 3.84
CA TRP A 120 -5.77 11.73 3.59
C TRP A 120 -6.49 12.54 2.52
N SER A 121 -7.00 13.72 2.91
CA SER A 121 -7.85 14.59 2.06
C SER A 121 -9.22 13.96 1.72
N SER A 122 -10.03 14.66 0.91
CA SER A 122 -11.41 14.28 0.59
C SER A 122 -11.54 13.12 -0.43
N ALA A 123 -10.46 12.68 -1.08
CA ALA A 123 -10.52 11.56 -2.01
C ALA A 123 -9.15 10.91 -2.31
N ASP A 124 -9.18 9.58 -2.42
CA ASP A 124 -8.23 8.73 -3.17
C ASP A 124 -6.92 8.28 -2.52
N ARG A 125 -6.72 8.44 -1.21
CA ARG A 125 -5.65 7.71 -0.52
C ARG A 125 -5.88 7.56 0.97
N CYS A 126 -5.34 6.49 1.54
CA CYS A 126 -5.48 6.23 2.96
C CYS A 126 -4.28 5.52 3.56
N SER A 127 -4.22 5.47 4.89
CA SER A 127 -3.22 4.70 5.62
C SER A 127 -3.82 3.89 6.73
N GLU A 128 -3.43 2.62 6.78
CA GLU A 128 -3.64 1.74 7.90
C GLU A 128 -2.35 1.66 8.70
N ILE A 129 -2.38 2.16 9.92
CA ILE A 129 -1.23 2.28 10.81
C ILE A 129 -1.37 1.20 11.87
N ASN A 130 -0.30 0.43 12.10
CA ASN A 130 -0.22 -0.57 13.15
C ASN A 130 0.98 -0.22 14.04
N ILE A 131 0.71 0.17 15.29
CA ILE A 131 1.74 0.45 16.29
C ILE A 131 1.68 -0.66 17.33
N VAL A 132 2.81 -1.32 17.58
CA VAL A 132 3.01 -2.27 18.67
C VAL A 132 4.05 -1.69 19.60
N ALA A 133 3.65 -1.36 20.83
CA ALA A 133 4.53 -0.87 21.88
C ALA A 133 4.75 -1.98 22.92
N MET A 134 6.01 -2.24 23.23
CA MET A 134 6.46 -3.17 24.27
C MET A 134 7.09 -2.33 25.39
N VAL A 135 6.48 -2.38 26.57
CA VAL A 135 6.92 -1.61 27.73
C VAL A 135 7.45 -2.58 28.76
N MET A 136 8.74 -2.47 29.08
CA MET A 136 9.39 -3.33 30.07
C MET A 136 9.29 -2.71 31.45
N ASN A 137 9.13 -3.56 32.46
CA ASN A 137 9.29 -3.15 33.85
C ASN A 137 10.78 -2.87 34.12
N ASP A 138 11.08 -1.82 34.89
CA ASP A 138 12.47 -1.43 35.22
C ASP A 138 13.24 -2.53 35.96
N ASN A 139 12.53 -3.39 36.69
CA ASN A 139 13.10 -4.49 37.47
C ASN A 139 13.07 -5.84 36.75
N ALA A 140 12.72 -5.86 35.46
CA ALA A 140 12.73 -7.10 34.70
C ALA A 140 14.16 -7.66 34.56
N THR A 141 14.30 -8.98 34.66
CA THR A 141 15.56 -9.68 34.39
C THR A 141 15.53 -10.41 33.05
N ASP A 142 14.34 -10.80 32.60
CA ASP A 142 14.15 -11.53 31.35
C ASP A 142 13.54 -10.64 30.27
N PRO A 143 13.95 -10.80 28.99
CA PRO A 143 13.36 -10.07 27.89
C PRO A 143 11.90 -10.47 27.65
N LEU A 144 11.10 -9.50 27.20
CA LEU A 144 9.74 -9.75 26.71
C LEU A 144 9.82 -10.12 25.23
N VAL A 145 9.26 -11.28 24.89
CA VAL A 145 9.24 -11.76 23.51
C VAL A 145 7.79 -11.91 23.06
N ILE A 146 7.48 -11.30 21.92
CA ILE A 146 6.21 -11.44 21.23
C ILE A 146 6.37 -12.24 19.95
N SER A 147 5.29 -12.87 19.50
CA SER A 147 5.21 -13.65 18.26
C SER A 147 3.98 -13.28 17.43
N GLY A 148 3.93 -13.79 16.19
CA GLY A 148 2.85 -13.48 15.25
C GLY A 148 3.07 -12.16 14.51
N LEU A 149 4.32 -11.69 14.44
CA LEU A 149 4.61 -10.43 13.76
C LEU A 149 4.41 -10.52 12.26
N THR A 150 4.59 -11.67 11.62
CA THR A 150 4.39 -11.81 10.17
C THR A 150 2.91 -11.75 9.76
N SER A 151 1.97 -12.03 10.68
CA SER A 151 0.54 -11.86 10.39
C SER A 151 0.08 -10.41 10.57
N ILE A 152 0.78 -9.64 11.40
CA ILE A 152 0.51 -8.21 11.63
C ILE A 152 1.23 -7.36 10.58
N PHE A 153 2.48 -7.71 10.31
CA PHE A 153 3.43 -7.05 9.43
C PHE A 153 4.02 -8.09 8.44
N PRO A 154 3.37 -8.32 7.28
CA PRO A 154 3.81 -9.32 6.30
C PRO A 154 5.25 -9.15 5.83
N GLY A 155 5.75 -7.92 5.73
CA GLY A 155 7.15 -7.62 5.38
C GLY A 155 8.17 -7.85 6.50
N TYR A 156 7.76 -8.29 7.68
CA TYR A 156 8.64 -8.43 8.84
C TYR A 156 9.49 -9.71 8.76
N SER A 157 10.79 -9.60 9.02
CA SER A 157 11.77 -10.66 8.70
C SER A 157 11.67 -11.91 9.58
N ASN A 158 11.30 -11.75 10.86
CA ASN A 158 11.23 -12.84 11.84
C ASN A 158 9.87 -12.84 12.53
N ASN A 159 9.24 -14.00 12.73
CA ASN A 159 7.92 -14.03 13.38
C ASN A 159 7.92 -13.67 14.89
N THR A 160 9.05 -13.20 15.43
CA THR A 160 9.20 -12.82 16.84
C THR A 160 10.00 -11.54 16.99
N LYS A 161 9.71 -10.77 18.06
CA LYS A 161 10.51 -9.63 18.51
C LYS A 161 10.80 -9.76 20.00
N SER A 162 12.06 -9.56 20.36
CA SER A 162 12.53 -9.46 21.74
C SER A 162 12.73 -7.99 22.12
N CYS A 163 12.29 -7.61 23.32
CA CYS A 163 12.59 -6.34 23.95
C CYS A 163 13.38 -6.59 25.23
N ASN A 164 14.54 -5.94 25.35
CA ASN A 164 15.44 -6.13 26.48
C ASN A 164 14.91 -5.40 27.73
N PRO A 165 15.20 -5.91 28.95
CA PRO A 165 14.79 -5.26 30.18
C PRO A 165 15.19 -3.78 30.29
N GLY A 166 14.34 -2.97 30.92
CA GLY A 166 14.55 -1.52 31.07
C GLY A 166 14.38 -0.69 29.78
N GLY A 167 13.99 -1.32 28.66
CA GLY A 167 13.76 -0.65 27.38
C GLY A 167 12.28 -0.56 27.01
N ASN A 168 11.95 0.44 26.17
CA ASN A 168 10.65 0.55 25.52
C ASN A 168 10.84 0.33 24.03
N CYS A 169 10.43 -0.83 23.52
CA CYS A 169 10.57 -1.16 22.10
C CYS A 169 9.26 -0.84 21.37
N THR A 170 9.34 -0.21 20.21
CA THR A 170 8.15 0.07 19.39
C THR A 170 8.37 -0.39 17.96
N ILE A 171 7.36 -1.06 17.42
CA ILE A 171 7.29 -1.40 16.00
C ILE A 171 6.11 -0.62 15.43
N ALA A 172 6.35 0.15 14.38
CA ALA A 172 5.31 0.81 13.62
C ALA A 172 5.36 0.31 12.17
N GLY A 173 4.25 -0.25 11.70
CA GLY A 173 4.06 -0.61 10.31
C GLY A 173 2.89 0.15 9.73
N VAL A 174 3.08 0.70 8.53
CA VAL A 174 2.05 1.48 7.86
C VAL A 174 1.84 0.96 6.46
N ARG A 175 0.58 0.67 6.13
CA ARG A 175 0.15 0.34 4.78
C ARG A 175 -0.58 1.53 4.20
N GLY A 176 -0.01 2.12 3.16
CA GLY A 176 -0.66 3.16 2.38
C GLY A 176 -1.37 2.57 1.17
N TYR A 177 -2.53 3.13 0.84
CA TYR A 177 -3.37 2.70 -0.28
C TYR A 177 -3.65 3.86 -1.23
N SER A 178 -3.77 3.56 -2.53
CA SER A 178 -4.17 4.52 -3.58
C SER A 178 -5.69 4.77 -3.65
N ALA A 179 -6.41 4.46 -2.58
CA ALA A 179 -7.86 4.63 -2.46
C ALA A 179 -8.22 4.95 -1.00
N LYS A 180 -9.50 5.24 -0.75
CA LYS A 180 -10.03 5.46 0.61
C LYS A 180 -9.98 4.18 1.46
N CYS A 181 -9.99 4.32 2.78
CA CYS A 181 -10.03 3.20 3.73
C CYS A 181 -11.19 2.24 3.45
N THR A 182 -12.35 2.78 3.08
CA THR A 182 -13.56 2.02 2.76
C THR A 182 -13.48 1.26 1.44
N GLU A 183 -12.56 1.65 0.57
CA GLU A 183 -12.41 1.15 -0.81
C GLU A 183 -11.09 0.38 -1.01
N LYS A 184 -10.34 0.13 0.06
CA LYS A 184 -9.03 -0.51 0.00
C LYS A 184 -9.05 -1.94 -0.58
N THR A 185 -10.21 -2.58 -0.59
CA THR A 185 -10.42 -3.93 -1.16
C THR A 185 -10.88 -3.91 -2.62
N ASN A 186 -11.10 -2.73 -3.21
CA ASN A 186 -11.52 -2.63 -4.60
C ASN A 186 -10.41 -3.10 -5.55
N LEU A 187 -10.82 -3.66 -6.70
CA LEU A 187 -9.88 -4.06 -7.74
C LEU A 187 -9.18 -2.82 -8.32
N GLY A 188 -7.87 -2.93 -8.51
CA GLY A 188 -7.03 -1.82 -8.98
C GLY A 188 -6.40 -0.97 -7.88
N THR A 189 -6.81 -1.13 -6.61
CA THR A 189 -6.16 -0.43 -5.50
C THR A 189 -4.75 -0.97 -5.28
N LEU A 190 -3.75 -0.09 -5.30
CA LEU A 190 -2.38 -0.44 -4.97
C LEU A 190 -2.07 -0.16 -3.51
N MET A 191 -1.19 -1.00 -2.94
CA MET A 191 -0.76 -0.93 -1.56
C MET A 191 0.77 -0.85 -1.49
N ARG A 192 1.29 0.00 -0.61
CA ARG A 192 2.70 0.07 -0.23
C ARG A 192 2.84 0.00 1.28
N GLU A 193 3.76 -0.82 1.77
CA GLU A 193 4.01 -1.01 3.19
C GLU A 193 5.37 -0.43 3.57
N ILE A 194 5.44 0.24 4.72
CA ILE A 194 6.66 0.75 5.32
C ILE A 194 6.70 0.30 6.78
N LEU A 195 7.85 -0.20 7.19
CA LEU A 195 8.10 -0.71 8.54
C LEU A 195 9.20 0.11 9.19
N LEU A 196 8.99 0.48 10.45
CA LEU A 196 9.94 1.20 11.28
C LEU A 196 10.01 0.54 12.66
N GLU A 197 11.22 0.30 13.11
CA GLU A 197 11.51 -0.16 14.47
C GLU A 197 12.34 0.89 15.17
N PHE A 198 12.03 1.17 16.43
CA PHE A 198 12.82 2.06 17.28
C PHE A 198 12.64 1.74 18.77
#